data_AF-A0A523FHY5-F1
#
_entry.id   AF-A0A523FHY5-F1
#
_cell.length_a   1.000
_cell.length_b   1.000
_cell.length_c   1.000
_cell.angle_alpha   90.00
_cell.angle_beta   90.00
_cell.angle_gamma   90.00
#
_symmetry.space_group_name_H-M   'P 1'
#
loop_
_entity.id
_entity.type
_entity.pdbx_description
1 polymer ?
#
loop_
_entity_poly.entity_id
_entity_poly.type
_entity_poly.pdbx_seq_one_letter_code
_entity_poly.pdbx_strand_id
1 'polypeptide(L)' 'MFSTHPYDDDHLREECGIFGIFGGVDAAAHTALGLHALQHRGQESAGIVTFDGEHFHDQRGFGLVADNFGS' A
#
# COMPACT_ATOMS: atom_id res chain seq x y z
N MET A 1 4.45 -33.73 2.18
CA MET A 1 5.87 -33.54 1.84
C MET A 1 6.18 -32.09 2.14
N PHE A 2 6.84 -31.80 3.26
CA PHE A 2 7.16 -30.43 3.67
C PHE A 2 8.53 -30.10 3.08
N SER A 3 8.56 -29.19 2.10
CA SER A 3 9.82 -28.65 1.60
C SER A 3 10.26 -27.50 2.48
N THR A 4 11.54 -27.47 2.85
CA THR A 4 12.19 -26.41 3.63
C THR A 4 12.92 -25.41 2.73
N HIS A 5 12.66 -25.42 1.42
CA HIS A 5 13.29 -24.49 0.49
C HIS A 5 12.61 -23.11 0.59
N PRO A 6 13.35 -22.04 0.91
CA PRO A 6 12.78 -20.70 1.10
C PRO A 6 12.25 -20.05 -0.19
N TYR A 7 12.29 -20.77 -1.32
CA TYR A 7 11.86 -20.34 -2.65
C TYR A 7 10.75 -21.23 -3.24
N ASP A 8 10.25 -22.22 -2.50
CA ASP A 8 9.18 -23.11 -2.97
C ASP A 8 7.77 -22.50 -2.82
N ASP A 9 7.68 -21.28 -2.27
CA ASP A 9 6.47 -20.46 -2.24
C ASP A 9 6.53 -19.41 -3.37
N ASP A 10 6.72 -19.88 -4.62
CA ASP A 10 6.83 -19.05 -5.85
C ASP A 10 5.46 -18.50 -6.31
N HIS A 11 4.47 -18.49 -5.41
CA HIS A 11 3.19 -17.83 -5.62
C HIS A 11 3.28 -16.39 -5.11
N LEU A 12 2.88 -15.43 -5.95
CA LEU A 12 2.61 -14.09 -5.46
C LEU A 12 1.60 -14.19 -4.32
N ARG A 13 1.92 -13.61 -3.17
CA ARG A 13 0.92 -13.38 -2.11
C ARG A 13 0.01 -12.26 -2.61
N GLU A 14 -0.98 -12.64 -3.43
CA GLU A 14 -1.86 -11.73 -4.20
C GLU A 14 -2.80 -10.87 -3.35
N GLU A 15 -2.70 -10.98 -2.02
CA GLU A 15 -3.54 -10.34 -1.00
C GLU A 15 -3.08 -8.89 -0.67
N CYS A 16 -2.18 -8.31 -1.46
CA CYS A 16 -1.68 -6.94 -1.26
C CYS A 16 -1.72 -6.14 -2.56
N GLY A 17 -2.07 -4.85 -2.47
CA GLY A 17 -2.09 -3.92 -3.58
C GLY A 17 -1.03 -2.84 -3.41
N ILE A 18 -0.38 -2.42 -4.50
CA ILE A 18 0.59 -1.32 -4.52
C ILE A 18 0.12 -0.27 -5.53
N PHE A 19 0.18 1.00 -5.13
CA PHE A 19 -0.07 2.15 -6.00
C PHE A 19 1.05 3.18 -5.81
N GLY A 20 1.45 3.86 -6.88
CA GLY A 20 2.45 4.92 -6.85
C GLY A 20 2.19 5.99 -7.90
N ILE A 21 2.52 7.23 -7.56
CA ILE A 21 2.41 8.41 -8.42
C ILE A 21 3.66 9.28 -8.27
N PHE A 22 4.10 9.91 -9.36
CA PHE A 22 5.25 10.81 -9.38
C PHE A 22 4.92 12.10 -10.14
N GLY A 23 5.39 13.24 -9.64
CA GLY A 23 5.20 14.55 -10.28
C GLY A 23 3.80 15.15 -10.18
N GLY A 24 2.93 14.61 -9.32
CA GLY A 24 1.58 15.14 -9.08
C GLY A 24 1.53 16.16 -7.95
N VAL A 25 0.83 17.29 -8.16
CA VAL A 25 0.32 18.12 -7.07
C VAL A 25 -0.69 17.25 -6.32
N ASP A 26 -0.43 16.97 -5.05
CA ASP A 26 -1.23 16.07 -4.19
C ASP A 26 -1.05 14.55 -4.44
N ALA A 27 0.21 14.10 -4.52
CA ALA A 27 0.56 12.68 -4.61
C ALA A 27 -0.05 11.81 -3.49
N ALA A 28 -0.23 12.35 -2.28
CA ALA A 28 -0.81 11.63 -1.15
C ALA A 28 -2.28 11.25 -1.40
N ALA A 29 -3.14 12.21 -1.74
CA ALA A 29 -4.56 11.94 -1.97
C ALA A 29 -4.80 11.00 -3.15
N HIS A 30 -4.05 11.18 -4.25
CA HIS A 30 -4.13 10.27 -5.39
C HIS A 30 -3.70 8.85 -5.03
N THR A 31 -2.67 8.71 -4.18
CA THR A 31 -2.25 7.41 -3.68
C THR A 31 -3.32 6.77 -2.80
N ALA A 32 -3.98 7.54 -1.92
CA ALA A 32 -5.08 7.03 -1.11
C ALA A 32 -6.25 6.54 -1.99
N LEU A 33 -6.63 7.28 -3.03
CA LEU A 33 -7.67 6.86 -3.97
C LEU A 33 -7.26 5.60 -4.75
N GLY A 34 -6.01 5.52 -5.19
CA GLY A 34 -5.47 4.35 -5.87
C GLY A 34 -5.47 3.10 -5.00
N LEU A 35 -5.04 3.23 -3.73
CA LEU A 35 -5.10 2.16 -2.76
C LEU A 35 -6.55 1.76 -2.44
N HIS A 36 -7.47 2.72 -2.37
CA HIS A 36 -8.90 2.43 -2.18
C HIS A 36 -9.46 1.58 -3.32
N ALA A 37 -9.10 1.87 -4.57
CA ALA A 37 -9.48 1.05 -5.72
C ALA A 37 -8.90 -0.38 -5.64
N LEU A 38 -7.75 -0.56 -4.99
CA LEU A 38 -7.08 -1.84 -4.77
C LEU A 38 -7.47 -2.53 -3.45
N GLN A 39 -8.37 -1.95 -2.64
CA GLN A 39 -8.73 -2.48 -1.31
C GLN A 39 -9.26 -3.92 -1.33
N HIS A 40 -9.84 -4.36 -2.44
CA HIS A 40 -10.29 -5.73 -2.62
C HIS A 40 -9.15 -6.77 -2.57
N ARG A 41 -7.89 -6.33 -2.70
CA ARG A 41 -6.72 -7.20 -2.58
C ARG A 41 -6.35 -7.47 -1.12
N GLY A 42 -6.50 -6.50 -0.22
CA GLY A 42 -6.15 -6.68 1.19
C GLY A 42 -6.84 -5.65 2.08
N GLN A 43 -7.27 -6.07 3.27
CA GLN A 43 -8.09 -5.25 4.19
C GLN A 43 -7.51 -5.15 5.60
N GLU A 44 -6.34 -5.75 5.83
CA GLU A 44 -5.72 -5.82 7.16
C GLU A 44 -5.02 -4.52 7.57
N SER A 45 -4.39 -3.83 6.61
CA SER A 45 -3.66 -2.58 6.84
C SER A 45 -3.49 -1.77 5.56
N ALA A 46 -3.18 -0.48 5.70
CA ALA A 46 -2.83 0.40 4.61
C ALA A 46 -1.68 1.34 5.02
N GLY A 47 -0.91 1.81 4.03
CA GLY A 47 0.20 2.72 4.26
C GLY A 47 0.53 3.56 3.03
N ILE A 48 0.91 4.82 3.26
CA ILE A 48 1.35 5.77 2.24
C ILE A 48 2.66 6.39 2.69
N VAL A 49 3.60 6.50 1.76
CA VAL A 49 4.84 7.28 1.94
C VAL A 49 4.90 8.30 0.81
N THR A 50 5.16 9.56 1.14
CA THR A 50 5.37 10.64 0.17
C THR A 50 6.72 11.31 0.39
N PHE A 51 7.15 12.10 -0.60
CA PHE A 51 8.37 12.88 -0.55
C PHE A 51 8.09 14.29 -1.04
N ASP A 52 8.49 15.29 -0.26
CA ASP A 52 8.21 16.71 -0.56
C ASP A 52 9.36 17.42 -1.29
N GLY A 53 10.46 16.72 -1.57
CA GLY A 53 11.69 17.29 -2.13
C GLY A 53 12.85 17.32 -1.14
N GLU A 54 12.56 17.24 0.16
CA GLU A 54 13.56 17.26 1.23
C GLU A 54 13.40 16.07 2.19
N HIS A 55 12.16 15.75 2.56
CA HIS A 55 11.83 14.77 3.58
C HIS A 55 10.81 13.75 3.08
N PHE A 56 10.94 12.52 3.60
CA PHE A 56 9.91 11.50 3.48
C PHE A 56 8.88 11.66 4.60
N HIS A 57 7.60 11.56 4.25
CA HIS A 57 6.48 11.53 5.17
C HIS A 57 5.83 10.16 5.10
N ASP A 58 5.59 9.52 6.23
CA ASP A 58 5.00 8.19 6.28
C ASP A 58 3.79 8.15 7.21
N GLN A 59 2.76 7.43 6.77
CA GLN A 59 1.57 7.16 7.57
C GLN A 59 1.05 5.77 7.25
N ARG A 60 0.84 4.95 8.29
CA ARG A 60 0.43 3.55 8.18
C ARG A 60 -0.45 3.18 9.35
N GLY A 61 -1.36 2.25 9.14
CA GLY A 61 -2.18 1.70 10.20
C GLY A 61 -2.98 0.48 9.77
N PHE A 62 -3.56 -0.18 10.76
CA PHE A 62 -4.47 -1.29 10.55
C PHE A 62 -5.82 -0.80 10.00
N GLY A 63 -6.56 -1.70 9.36
CA GLY A 63 -7.88 -1.42 8.83
C GLY A 63 -7.87 -0.86 7.41
N LEU A 64 -8.99 -0.25 7.00
CA LEU A 64 -9.22 0.15 5.62
C LEU A 64 -8.47 1.44 5.28
N VAL A 65 -8.27 1.67 3.98
CA VAL A 65 -7.68 2.90 3.44
C VAL A 65 -8.48 4.13 3.90
N ALA A 66 -9.81 4.06 3.91
CA ALA A 66 -10.66 5.18 4.35
C ALA A 66 -10.51 5.48 5.84
N ASP A 67 -10.30 4.47 6.69
CA ASP A 67 -10.09 4.66 8.13
C ASP A 67 -8.76 5.37 8.41
N ASN A 68 -7.76 5.12 7.55
CA ASN A 68 -6.42 5.68 7.69
C ASN A 68 -6.28 7.05 7.02
N PHE A 69 -7.03 7.35 5.95
CA PHE A 69 -6.78 8.52 5.09
C PHE A 69 -8.04 9.33 4.71
N GLY A 70 -9.23 8.99 5.22
CA GLY A 70 -10.52 9.58 4.84
C GLY A 70 -10.95 10.87 5.55
N SER A 71 -9.99 11.77 5.81
CA SER A 71 -10.23 13.06 6.51
C SER A 71 -11.08 14.03 5.69
#